data_AF-A0A6C1RUK0-F1
#
_entry.id   AF-A0A6C1RUK0-F1
#
_cell.length_a   1.000
_cell.length_b   1.000
_cell.length_c   1.000
_cell.angle_alpha   90.00
_cell.angle_beta   90.00
_cell.angle_gamma   90.00
#
_symmetry.space_group_name_H-M   'P 1'
#
loop_
_entity.id
_entity.type
_entity.pdbx_description
1 polymer ?
#
loop_
_entity_poly.entity_id
_entity_poly.type
_entity_poly.pdbx_seq_one_letter_code
_entity_poly.pdbx_strand_id
1 'polypeptide(L)' 'MREMLEHTPGRIYLLVLLLSIVLMAVAVFMGATDAPAEGEAILVFGWMTMPLVIGVLFVIVWLIAYLIYFIKYWPYR' A
#
# COMPACT_ATOMS: atom_id res chain seq x y z
N MET A 1 -0.10 -9.37 19.69
CA MET A 1 -0.11 -7.97 19.19
C MET A 1 0.67 -7.00 20.08
N ARG A 2 0.66 -7.12 21.42
CA ARG A 2 1.53 -6.30 22.32
C ARG A 2 3.01 -6.40 21.97
N GLU A 3 3.50 -7.59 21.64
CA GLU A 3 4.90 -7.82 21.24
C GLU A 3 5.33 -6.99 20.01
N MET A 4 4.47 -6.84 19.00
CA MET A 4 4.76 -6.00 17.83
C MET A 4 4.79 -4.50 18.16
N LEU A 5 4.01 -4.09 19.17
CA LEU A 5 3.95 -2.71 19.65
C LEU A 5 5.06 -2.38 20.66
N GLU A 6 5.72 -3.38 21.24
CA GLU A 6 6.85 -3.19 22.16
C GLU A 6 8.20 -3.16 21.42
N HIS A 7 8.29 -3.85 20.27
CA HIS A 7 9.48 -3.87 19.43
C HIS A 7 9.49 -2.74 18.37
N THR A 8 10.57 -1.95 18.33
CA THR A 8 10.79 -0.87 17.33
C THR A 8 10.57 -1.33 15.88
N PRO A 9 11.05 -2.51 15.43
CA PRO A 9 10.78 -3.01 14.08
C PRO A 9 9.30 -3.25 13.79
N GLY A 10 8.55 -3.75 14.77
CA GLY A 10 7.10 -3.96 14.64
C GLY A 10 6.34 -2.64 14.53
N ARG A 11 6.75 -1.62 15.29
CA ARG A 11 6.21 -0.26 15.15
C ARG A 11 6.46 0.33 13.76
N ILE A 12 7.68 0.19 13.23
CA ILE A 12 8.00 0.69 11.88
C ILE A 12 7.15 -0.02 10.82
N TYR A 13 7.02 -1.34 10.91
CA TYR A 13 6.15 -2.11 10.02
C TYR A 13 4.70 -1.60 10.07
N LEU A 14 4.13 -1.46 11.27
CA LEU A 14 2.77 -0.96 11.44
C LEU A 14 2.60 0.48 10.93
N LEU A 15 3.60 1.35 11.12
CA LEU A 15 3.59 2.70 10.58
C LEU A 15 3.62 2.70 9.05
N VAL A 16 4.42 1.85 8.41
CA VAL A 16 4.44 1.71 6.94
C VAL A 16 3.08 1.26 6.41
N LEU A 17 2.47 0.27 7.06
CA LEU A 17 1.13 -0.17 6.68
C LEU A 17 0.10 0.94 6.83
N LEU A 18 0.09 1.62 7.97
CA LEU A 18 -0.82 2.74 8.22
C LEU A 18 -0.63 3.85 7.19
N LEU A 19 0.62 4.23 6.92
CA LEU A 19 0.94 5.27 5.94
C LEU A 19 0.47 4.88 4.54
N SER A 20 0.60 3.61 4.15
CA SER A 20 0.11 3.13 2.86
C SER A 20 -1.42 3.24 2.73
N ILE A 21 -2.17 2.99 3.80
CA ILE A 21 -3.63 3.16 3.82
C ILE A 21 -3.99 4.63 3.71
N VAL A 22 -3.30 5.50 4.47
CA VAL A 22 -3.53 6.96 4.42
C VAL A 22 -3.25 7.50 3.02
N LEU A 23 -2.13 7.12 2.41
CA LEU A 23 -1.78 7.55 1.06
C LEU A 23 -2.80 7.06 0.03
N MET A 24 -3.28 5.81 0.15
CA MET A 24 -4.36 5.30 -0.70
C MET A 24 -5.64 6.13 -0.55
N ALA A 25 -6.07 6.37 0.69
CA ALA A 25 -7.28 7.15 0.97
C ALA A 25 -7.17 8.58 0.41
N VAL A 26 -6.01 9.22 0.56
CA VAL A 26 -5.75 10.55 -0.02
C VAL A 26 -5.78 10.49 -1.55
N ALA A 27 -5.16 9.50 -2.18
CA ALA A 27 -5.16 9.36 -3.63
C ALA A 27 -6.58 9.21 -4.18
N VAL A 28 -7.42 8.40 -3.54
CA VAL A 28 -8.83 8.26 -3.90
C VAL A 28 -9.59 9.57 -3.67
N PHE A 29 -9.40 10.21 -2.52
CA PHE A 29 -10.10 11.47 -2.20
C PHE A 29 -9.72 12.61 -3.16
N MET A 30 -8.48 12.65 -3.64
CA MET A 30 -8.02 13.62 -4.63
C MET A 30 -8.47 13.29 -6.07
N GLY A 31 -9.21 12.20 -6.26
CA GLY A 31 -9.69 11.78 -7.58
C GLY A 31 -8.60 11.19 -8.49
N ALA A 32 -7.47 10.73 -7.94
CA ALA A 32 -6.40 10.11 -8.73
C ALA A 32 -6.84 8.80 -9.42
N THR A 33 -7.97 8.25 -8.97
CA THR A 33 -8.63 7.06 -9.52
C THR A 33 -9.81 7.39 -10.42
N ASP A 34 -10.20 8.66 -10.53
CA ASP A 34 -11.42 9.06 -11.23
C ASP A 34 -11.21 9.08 -12.74
N ALA A 35 -12.30 8.83 -13.46
CA ALA A 35 -12.33 9.08 -14.90
C ALA A 35 -12.36 10.61 -15.13
N PRO A 36 -11.65 11.12 -16.17
CA PRO A 36 -11.80 12.49 -16.64
C PRO A 36 -13.27 12.80 -16.97
N ALA A 37 -13.63 14.09 -17.02
CA ALA A 37 -14.97 14.54 -17.34
C ALA A 37 -15.51 14.02 -18.70
N GLU A 38 -14.62 13.64 -19.60
CA GLU A 38 -14.93 13.05 -20.91
C GLU A 38 -15.34 11.57 -20.82
N GLY A 39 -15.23 10.94 -19.65
CA GLY A 39 -15.71 9.59 -19.35
C GLY A 39 -14.75 8.45 -19.73
N GLU A 40 -13.68 8.75 -20.47
CA GLU A 40 -12.70 7.75 -20.88
C GLU A 40 -11.69 7.45 -19.76
N ALA A 41 -11.61 6.19 -19.32
CA ALA A 41 -10.68 5.79 -18.27
C ALA A 41 -9.21 6.06 -18.69
N ILE A 42 -8.44 6.68 -17.80
CA ILE A 42 -7.01 6.87 -18.01
C ILE A 42 -6.32 5.50 -17.97
N LEU A 43 -5.74 5.10 -19.10
CA LEU A 43 -4.96 3.88 -19.25
C LEU A 43 -3.47 4.15 -19.05
N VAL A 44 -2.87 3.47 -18.09
CA VAL A 44 -1.43 3.38 -17.91
C VAL A 44 -0.89 2.25 -18.78
N PHE A 45 0.18 2.55 -19.53
CA PHE A 45 0.78 1.63 -20.52
C PHE A 45 -0.19 1.11 -21.59
N GLY A 46 -1.36 1.75 -21.77
CA GLY A 46 -2.36 1.39 -22.78
C GLY A 46 -3.23 0.18 -22.45
N TRP A 47 -3.11 -0.43 -21.26
CA TRP A 47 -3.90 -1.60 -20.88
C TRP A 47 -4.34 -1.65 -19.41
N MET A 48 -3.70 -0.90 -18.51
CA MET A 48 -4.07 -0.87 -17.09
C MET A 48 -4.87 0.37 -16.75
N THR A 49 -5.96 0.23 -16.00
CA THR A 49 -6.66 1.40 -15.45
C THR A 49 -5.89 2.00 -14.26
N MET A 50 -5.97 3.31 -14.06
CA MET A 50 -5.35 3.99 -12.91
C MET A 50 -5.70 3.35 -11.53
N PRO A 51 -6.97 3.01 -11.24
CA PRO A 51 -7.32 2.29 -10.01
C PRO A 51 -6.60 0.96 -9.85
N LEU A 52 -6.45 0.20 -10.95
CA LEU A 52 -5.74 -1.08 -10.93
C LEU A 52 -4.26 -0.89 -10.62
N VAL A 53 -3.60 0.09 -11.25
CA VAL A 53 -2.19 0.40 -10.99
C VAL A 53 -1.97 0.76 -9.52
N ILE A 54 -2.80 1.65 -8.99
CA ILE A 54 -2.71 2.09 -7.59
C ILE A 54 -2.94 0.91 -6.64
N GLY A 55 -3.93 0.05 -6.92
CA GLY A 55 -4.17 -1.16 -6.15
C GLY A 55 -3.00 -2.15 -6.17
N VAL A 56 -2.40 -2.38 -7.35
CA VAL A 56 -1.22 -3.25 -7.49
C VAL A 56 -0.03 -2.69 -6.69
N LEU A 57 0.26 -1.40 -6.80
CA LEU A 57 1.33 -0.75 -6.04
C LEU A 57 1.12 -0.89 -4.53
N PHE A 58 -0.11 -0.72 -4.06
CA PHE A 58 -0.47 -0.90 -2.65
C PHE A 58 -0.20 -2.33 -2.16
N VAL A 59 -0.63 -3.33 -2.92
CA VAL A 59 -0.38 -4.75 -2.58
C VAL A 59 1.12 -5.05 -2.59
N ILE A 60 1.89 -4.53 -3.55
CA ILE A 60 3.34 -4.70 -3.60
C ILE A 60 4.02 -4.12 -2.36
N VAL A 61 3.66 -2.89 -1.95
CA VAL A 61 4.18 -2.26 -0.73
C VAL A 61 3.90 -3.13 0.50
N TRP A 62 2.67 -3.65 0.61
CA TRP A 62 2.29 -4.55 1.69
C TRP A 62 3.10 -5.85 1.69
N LEU A 63 3.24 -6.47 0.52
CA LEU A 63 4.00 -7.71 0.37
C LEU A 63 5.47 -7.51 0.75
N ILE A 64 6.10 -6.44 0.28
CA ILE A 64 7.49 -6.12 0.60
C ILE A 64 7.65 -5.85 2.11
N ALA A 65 6.76 -5.02 2.68
CA ALA A 65 6.79 -4.73 4.12
C ALA A 65 6.62 -6.01 4.95
N TYR A 66 5.68 -6.89 4.54
CA TYR A 66 5.45 -8.18 5.16
C TYR A 66 6.67 -9.08 5.07
N LEU A 67 7.26 -9.23 3.87
CA LEU A 67 8.44 -10.07 3.66
C LEU A 67 9.65 -9.57 4.46
N ILE A 68 9.89 -8.26 4.52
CA ILE A 68 10.99 -7.69 5.32
C ILE A 68 10.77 -7.99 6.80
N TYR A 69 9.55 -7.76 7.30
CA TYR A 69 9.23 -8.01 8.70
C TYR A 69 9.35 -9.50 9.05
N PHE A 70 8.72 -10.35 8.24
CA PHE A 70 8.68 -11.80 8.41
C PHE A 70 10.07 -12.42 8.28
N ILE A 71 10.83 -12.09 7.24
CA ILE A 71 12.15 -12.68 7.08
C ILE A 71 13.04 -12.23 8.22
N LYS A 72 13.12 -10.93 8.55
CA LYS A 72 14.17 -10.43 9.46
C LYS A 72 13.82 -10.47 10.94
N TYR A 73 12.56 -10.32 11.31
CA TYR A 73 12.13 -10.09 12.70
C TYR A 73 11.14 -11.12 13.23
N TRP A 74 10.79 -12.15 12.44
CA TRP A 74 9.85 -13.17 12.88
C TRP A 74 10.42 -14.00 14.04
N PRO A 75 9.65 -14.14 15.13
CA PRO A 75 10.14 -14.71 16.39
C PRO A 75 10.31 -16.25 16.37
N TYR A 76 9.77 -16.96 15.37
CA TYR A 76 9.96 -18.42 15.22
C TYR A 76 11.27 -18.79 14.50
N ARG A 77 12.32 -18.01 14.74
CA ARG A 77 13.69 -18.38 14.37
C ARG A 77 14.38 -19.07 15.53
#